data_AF-A0A182FP52-F1
#
_entry.id   AF-A0A182FP52-F1
#
_cell.length_a   1.000
_cell.length_b   1.000
_cell.length_c   1.000
_cell.angle_alpha   90.00
_cell.angle_beta   90.00
_cell.angle_gamma   90.00
#
_symmetry.space_group_name_H-M   'P 1'
#
loop_
_entity.id
_entity.type
_entity.pdbx_description
1 polymer ?
#
loop_
_entity_poly.entity_id
_entity_poly.type
_entity_poly.pdbx_seq_one_letter_code
_entity_poly.pdbx_strand_id
1 'polypeptide(L)'
;MANAAPVPVCFGPSENVSPEERAERERLERQEVARWRHRFLRLDAIKPGETVEAQEMRCLNKRLVHIEREAAQKELLLSVRNAPVHRREAERCRTTILRLLDASAETNRKIAATKIDIQELESQIKRAQSELHNVTQAIPSDFLFAEQLQRSCRQVAALESRLHRVRTQENQVHTDNRKLREELEGMLEERARYNRQWQHYVQQLARNRKFLIDMIERATLAFNQSEELCHRLESLKAHEARETRQQVHEMIELDRQIVGTRHTNAFLRTKGATRPVAALDPALVRKRERFKRACLERTTRYRTVIEGARAALQLQSMRDVLALIERQQDKYLALFRYANETDAQLAAATGRARELDEATDGARERERRKQLTNERKAQQTEQQLLQVRQHTEQLKADVAYQEAALELKLETVEQALEVLGYDRAAIVALMAGTTHADRRKLTKDALTNALATIERKVMELVQRRTPEERPGPARSTDEEPEAPDVPASQQQCAECAEGQDVNQHDEHIVQPTEDERMVENVRKRIGAPEMQYRLHTLSQCKLPRSRMLVNKRYQ
;
A
#
# COMPACT_ATOMS: atom_id res chain seq x y z
N MET A 1 43.70 -105.00 -12.49
CA MET A 1 43.04 -105.97 -13.39
C MET A 1 44.02 -106.27 -14.52
N ALA A 2 44.82 -107.33 -14.39
CA ALA A 2 44.62 -108.67 -14.98
C ALA A 2 45.13 -108.76 -16.44
N ASN A 3 46.32 -109.34 -16.66
CA ASN A 3 46.47 -110.73 -17.12
C ASN A 3 47.94 -111.11 -17.32
N ALA A 4 48.25 -112.36 -16.96
CA ALA A 4 49.53 -113.04 -17.06
C ALA A 4 49.63 -113.86 -18.36
N ALA A 5 50.86 -114.24 -18.76
CA ALA A 5 51.13 -115.51 -19.48
C ALA A 5 52.61 -115.95 -19.30
N PRO A 6 52.92 -117.27 -19.24
CA PRO A 6 54.21 -117.80 -18.79
C PRO A 6 55.05 -118.55 -19.86
N VAL A 7 56.25 -118.97 -19.43
CA VAL A 7 57.38 -119.67 -20.11
C VAL A 7 57.02 -121.04 -20.72
N PRO A 8 57.88 -121.64 -21.58
CA PRO A 8 58.20 -123.06 -21.41
C PRO A 8 59.70 -123.46 -21.57
N VAL A 9 60.04 -124.51 -20.81
CA VAL A 9 61.29 -125.30 -20.77
C VAL A 9 61.10 -126.60 -21.57
N CYS A 10 62.15 -127.15 -22.20
CA CYS A 10 62.16 -128.50 -22.81
C CYS A 10 63.36 -129.35 -22.32
N PHE A 11 63.07 -130.61 -21.97
CA PHE A 11 63.96 -131.71 -21.54
C PHE A 11 64.36 -132.65 -22.70
N GLY A 12 65.43 -133.47 -22.54
CA GLY A 12 65.65 -134.72 -23.29
C GLY A 12 66.96 -135.50 -22.96
N PRO A 13 67.02 -136.86 -23.07
CA PRO A 13 67.53 -137.77 -22.02
C PRO A 13 68.49 -138.93 -22.44
N SER A 14 69.19 -139.55 -21.46
CA SER A 14 69.62 -141.00 -21.37
C SER A 14 70.55 -141.15 -20.14
N GLU A 15 70.24 -141.69 -18.97
CA GLU A 15 69.39 -142.80 -18.46
C GLU A 15 69.88 -144.24 -18.76
N ASN A 16 70.31 -144.90 -17.66
CA ASN A 16 70.03 -146.30 -17.28
C ASN A 16 70.78 -147.47 -17.97
N VAL A 17 72.01 -147.78 -17.52
CA VAL A 17 72.66 -149.11 -17.67
C VAL A 17 73.48 -149.43 -16.41
N SER A 18 73.40 -150.68 -15.93
CA SER A 18 74.16 -151.26 -14.80
C SER A 18 75.69 -151.18 -15.01
N PRO A 19 76.51 -150.96 -13.95
CA PRO A 19 77.93 -150.60 -14.11
C PRO A 19 78.80 -151.63 -14.83
N GLU A 20 78.49 -152.93 -14.74
CA GLU A 20 79.30 -153.99 -15.37
C GLU A 20 79.10 -154.07 -16.89
N GLU A 21 77.86 -153.97 -17.38
CA GLU A 21 77.58 -153.93 -18.83
C GLU A 21 78.05 -152.62 -19.48
N ARG A 22 78.06 -151.50 -18.73
CA ARG A 22 78.61 -150.22 -19.20
C ARG A 22 80.15 -150.28 -19.34
N ALA A 23 80.83 -151.01 -18.45
CA ALA A 23 82.26 -151.24 -18.55
C ALA A 23 82.62 -152.20 -19.70
N GLU A 24 81.82 -153.24 -19.98
CA GLU A 24 82.03 -154.12 -21.14
C GLU A 24 81.75 -153.43 -22.47
N ARG A 25 80.67 -152.65 -22.58
CA ARG A 25 80.41 -151.81 -23.77
C ARG A 25 81.49 -150.75 -23.97
N GLU A 26 81.93 -150.03 -22.92
CA GLU A 26 83.06 -149.10 -23.05
C GLU A 26 84.37 -149.81 -23.43
N ARG A 27 84.60 -151.05 -23.00
CA ARG A 27 85.78 -151.81 -23.42
C ARG A 27 85.71 -152.20 -24.90
N LEU A 28 84.55 -152.66 -25.37
CA LEU A 28 84.32 -152.98 -26.79
C LEU A 28 84.39 -151.72 -27.65
N GLU A 29 83.77 -150.61 -27.23
CA GLU A 29 83.86 -149.32 -27.90
C GLU A 29 85.30 -148.78 -27.90
N ARG A 30 86.04 -148.87 -26.78
CA ARG A 30 87.47 -148.48 -26.75
C ARG A 30 88.34 -149.38 -27.62
N GLN A 31 88.02 -150.68 -27.76
CA GLN A 31 88.71 -151.58 -28.69
C GLN A 31 88.35 -151.32 -30.16
N GLU A 32 87.10 -150.96 -30.44
CA GLU A 32 86.67 -150.54 -31.78
C GLU A 32 87.27 -149.19 -32.15
N VAL A 33 87.25 -148.20 -31.25
CA VAL A 33 87.89 -146.89 -31.44
C VAL A 33 89.41 -147.04 -31.56
N ALA A 34 90.05 -147.95 -30.83
CA ALA A 34 91.46 -148.27 -31.02
C ALA A 34 91.72 -148.90 -32.41
N ARG A 35 90.86 -149.82 -32.88
CA ARG A 35 90.92 -150.39 -34.23
C ARG A 35 90.72 -149.33 -35.32
N TRP A 36 89.76 -148.42 -35.15
CA TRP A 36 89.51 -147.33 -36.08
C TRP A 36 90.65 -146.31 -36.07
N ARG A 37 91.22 -145.96 -34.91
CA ARG A 37 92.42 -145.10 -34.82
C ARG A 37 93.62 -145.74 -35.50
N HIS A 38 93.82 -147.06 -35.36
CA HIS A 38 94.91 -147.76 -36.06
C HIS A 38 94.67 -147.92 -37.57
N ARG A 39 93.41 -147.97 -38.05
CA ARG A 39 93.10 -147.89 -39.48
C ARG A 39 93.28 -146.48 -40.04
N PHE A 40 92.87 -145.44 -39.30
CA PHE A 40 93.07 -144.05 -39.70
C PHE A 40 94.56 -143.68 -39.76
N LEU A 41 95.36 -144.08 -38.77
CA LEU A 41 96.82 -143.89 -38.81
C LEU A 41 97.51 -144.68 -39.96
N ARG A 42 96.93 -145.78 -40.43
CA ARG A 42 97.41 -146.50 -41.62
C ARG A 42 96.95 -145.89 -42.95
N LEU A 43 95.79 -145.23 -42.97
CA LEU A 43 95.29 -144.48 -44.13
C LEU A 43 96.03 -143.15 -44.33
N ASP A 44 96.45 -142.48 -43.25
CA ASP A 44 97.30 -141.28 -43.34
C ASP A 44 98.76 -141.57 -43.76
N ALA A 45 99.22 -142.83 -43.61
CA ALA A 45 100.59 -143.22 -43.95
C ALA A 45 100.82 -143.53 -45.44
N ILE A 46 99.76 -143.67 -46.25
CA ILE A 46 99.89 -143.89 -47.69
C ILE A 46 99.59 -142.56 -48.36
N LYS A 47 100.62 -141.84 -48.81
CA LYS A 47 100.48 -140.75 -49.77
C LYS A 47 100.05 -141.33 -51.12
N PRO A 48 98.87 -141.00 -51.67
CA PRO A 48 98.57 -141.32 -53.06
C PRO A 48 98.49 -140.00 -53.83
N GLY A 49 99.37 -139.89 -54.82
CA GLY A 49 99.28 -138.84 -55.82
C GLY A 49 97.99 -138.94 -56.65
N GLU A 50 97.58 -137.77 -57.12
CA GLU A 50 96.92 -137.51 -58.40
C GLU A 50 95.70 -138.38 -58.75
N THR A 51 94.54 -138.01 -58.17
CA THR A 51 93.22 -138.26 -58.78
C THR A 51 92.31 -137.04 -58.61
N VAL A 52 91.35 -136.90 -59.54
CA VAL A 52 90.49 -135.72 -59.77
C VAL A 52 89.62 -135.35 -58.55
N GLU A 53 89.30 -136.31 -57.69
CA GLU A 53 88.47 -136.13 -56.47
C GLU A 53 89.16 -135.25 -55.40
N ALA A 54 90.50 -135.21 -55.38
CA ALA A 54 91.28 -134.38 -54.44
C ALA A 54 91.26 -132.88 -54.76
N GLN A 55 90.79 -132.48 -55.95
CA GLN A 55 90.67 -131.08 -56.35
C GLN A 55 89.33 -130.49 -55.90
N GLU A 56 88.24 -131.24 -56.01
CA GLU A 56 86.90 -130.84 -55.55
C GLU A 56 86.84 -130.62 -54.04
N MET A 57 87.47 -131.49 -53.25
CA MET A 57 87.57 -131.36 -51.80
C MET A 57 88.34 -130.10 -51.34
N ARG A 58 89.32 -129.62 -52.13
CA ARG A 58 90.06 -128.39 -51.82
C ARG A 58 89.24 -127.12 -52.05
N CYS A 59 88.37 -127.12 -53.06
CA CYS A 59 87.48 -125.99 -53.33
C CYS A 59 86.37 -125.86 -52.28
N LEU A 60 85.80 -126.98 -51.83
CA LEU A 60 84.79 -126.99 -50.76
C LEU A 60 85.38 -126.52 -49.42
N ASN A 61 86.59 -126.97 -49.06
CA ASN A 61 87.25 -126.53 -47.82
C ASN A 61 87.55 -125.02 -47.79
N LYS A 62 87.93 -124.40 -48.92
CA LYS A 62 88.12 -122.94 -48.97
C LYS A 62 86.83 -122.16 -48.71
N ARG A 63 85.68 -122.70 -49.14
CA ARG A 63 84.37 -122.06 -48.96
C ARG A 63 83.87 -122.16 -47.52
N LEU A 64 84.11 -123.30 -46.87
CA LEU A 64 83.80 -123.52 -45.44
C LEU A 64 84.56 -122.53 -44.54
N VAL A 65 85.86 -122.35 -44.75
CA VAL A 65 86.67 -121.40 -43.96
C VAL A 65 86.17 -119.95 -44.11
N HIS A 66 85.65 -119.56 -45.27
CA HIS A 66 85.10 -118.21 -45.46
C HIS A 66 83.78 -118.00 -44.70
N ILE A 67 82.91 -119.01 -44.67
CA ILE A 67 81.62 -118.95 -43.94
C ILE A 67 81.86 -118.93 -42.43
N GLU A 68 82.81 -119.71 -41.92
CA GLU A 68 83.16 -119.72 -40.49
C GLU A 68 83.70 -118.36 -40.03
N ARG A 69 84.50 -117.68 -40.87
CA ARG A 69 84.97 -116.32 -40.58
C ARG A 69 83.83 -115.30 -40.51
N GLU A 70 82.87 -115.36 -41.43
CA GLU A 70 81.72 -114.44 -41.41
C GLU A 70 80.79 -114.68 -40.22
N ALA A 71 80.57 -115.94 -39.83
CA ALA A 71 79.78 -116.28 -38.66
C ALA A 71 80.42 -115.72 -37.37
N ALA A 72 81.72 -115.93 -37.19
CA ALA A 72 82.47 -115.39 -36.06
C ALA A 72 82.43 -113.85 -36.02
N GLN A 73 82.47 -113.19 -37.17
CA GLN A 73 82.44 -111.73 -37.27
C GLN A 73 81.06 -111.15 -36.88
N LYS A 74 79.96 -111.79 -37.30
CA LYS A 74 78.60 -111.35 -36.93
C LYS A 74 78.28 -111.62 -35.46
N GLU A 75 78.77 -112.73 -34.91
CA GLU A 75 78.61 -113.05 -33.49
C GLU A 75 79.37 -112.04 -32.60
N LEU A 76 80.54 -111.59 -33.03
CA LEU A 76 81.27 -110.50 -32.38
C LEU A 76 80.48 -109.18 -32.40
N LEU A 77 79.85 -108.81 -33.51
CA LEU A 77 79.05 -107.58 -33.59
C LEU A 77 77.80 -107.62 -32.68
N LEU A 78 77.16 -108.79 -32.57
CA LEU A 78 76.04 -108.98 -31.65
C LEU A 78 76.50 -108.94 -30.20
N SER A 79 77.67 -109.48 -29.87
CA SER A 79 78.22 -109.40 -28.51
C SER A 79 78.64 -107.98 -28.13
N VAL A 80 79.21 -107.21 -29.07
CA VAL A 80 79.55 -105.80 -28.88
C VAL A 80 78.29 -104.96 -28.69
N ARG A 81 77.25 -105.15 -29.50
CA ARG A 81 76.01 -104.36 -29.39
C ARG A 81 75.19 -104.72 -28.16
N ASN A 82 75.22 -105.99 -27.73
CA ASN A 82 74.62 -106.44 -26.47
C ASN A 82 75.55 -106.32 -25.27
N ALA A 83 76.73 -105.69 -25.44
CA ALA A 83 77.63 -105.44 -24.35
C ALA A 83 76.93 -104.60 -23.27
N PRO A 84 77.21 -104.87 -21.98
CA PRO A 84 76.54 -104.22 -20.87
C PRO A 84 76.72 -102.69 -20.85
N VAL A 85 77.75 -102.16 -21.54
CA VAL A 85 78.01 -100.72 -21.66
C VAL A 85 76.89 -100.02 -22.44
N HIS A 86 76.51 -100.52 -23.62
CA HIS A 86 75.49 -99.88 -24.45
C HIS A 86 74.07 -100.00 -23.88
N ARG A 87 73.76 -101.08 -23.14
CA ARG A 87 72.49 -101.18 -22.38
C ARG A 87 72.40 -100.14 -21.27
N ARG A 88 73.49 -99.94 -20.52
CA ARG A 88 73.54 -98.91 -19.47
C ARG A 88 73.43 -97.50 -20.06
N GLU A 89 74.01 -97.24 -21.22
CA GLU A 89 73.85 -95.97 -21.94
C GLU A 89 72.39 -95.74 -22.36
N ALA A 90 71.73 -96.75 -22.93
CA ALA A 90 70.32 -96.66 -23.30
C ALA A 90 69.39 -96.41 -22.10
N GLU A 91 69.64 -97.04 -20.96
CA GLU A 91 68.89 -96.80 -19.72
C GLU A 91 69.15 -95.41 -19.13
N ARG A 92 70.38 -94.90 -19.21
CA ARG A 92 70.72 -93.51 -18.86
C ARG A 92 69.99 -92.50 -19.75
N CYS A 93 69.93 -92.74 -21.06
CA CYS A 93 69.15 -91.92 -21.98
C CYS A 93 67.66 -91.97 -21.63
N ARG A 94 67.10 -93.16 -21.37
CA ARG A 94 65.69 -93.32 -20.98
C ARG A 94 65.34 -92.56 -19.69
N THR A 95 66.15 -92.72 -18.65
CA THR A 95 65.95 -92.01 -17.37
C THR A 95 66.07 -90.49 -17.53
N THR A 96 66.96 -90.02 -18.40
CA THR A 96 67.10 -88.60 -18.72
C THR A 96 65.86 -88.06 -19.43
N ILE A 97 65.31 -88.79 -20.41
CA ILE A 97 64.10 -88.39 -21.13
C ILE A 97 62.89 -88.32 -20.19
N LEU A 98 62.72 -89.31 -19.30
CA LEU A 98 61.62 -89.30 -18.33
C LEU A 98 61.71 -88.09 -17.38
N ARG A 99 62.92 -87.77 -16.88
CA ARG A 99 63.13 -86.56 -16.06
C ARG A 99 62.79 -85.28 -16.82
N LEU A 100 63.13 -85.18 -18.11
CA LEU A 100 62.79 -84.00 -18.92
C LEU A 100 61.29 -83.90 -19.19
N LEU A 101 60.58 -85.01 -19.37
CA LEU A 101 59.13 -85.03 -19.50
C LEU A 101 58.43 -84.61 -18.20
N ASP A 102 58.91 -85.09 -17.06
CA ASP A 102 58.39 -84.68 -15.74
C ASP A 102 58.63 -83.18 -15.51
N ALA A 103 59.83 -82.68 -15.81
CA ALA A 103 60.14 -81.25 -15.73
C ALA A 103 59.28 -80.40 -16.70
N SER A 104 58.99 -80.91 -17.89
CA SER A 104 58.07 -80.26 -18.85
C SER A 104 56.63 -80.23 -18.32
N ALA A 105 56.16 -81.31 -17.71
CA ALA A 105 54.84 -81.36 -17.10
C ALA A 105 54.72 -80.39 -15.91
N GLU A 106 55.76 -80.31 -15.06
CA GLU A 106 55.81 -79.35 -13.95
C GLU A 106 55.83 -77.90 -14.41
N THR A 107 56.65 -77.57 -15.41
CA THR A 107 56.69 -76.20 -15.98
C THR A 107 55.36 -75.82 -16.61
N ASN A 108 54.69 -76.74 -17.32
CA ASN A 108 53.34 -76.51 -17.85
C ASN A 108 52.31 -76.27 -16.74
N ARG A 109 52.36 -77.01 -15.63
CA ARG A 109 51.49 -76.75 -14.46
C ARG A 109 51.75 -75.37 -13.86
N LYS A 110 53.02 -74.96 -13.73
CA LYS A 110 53.39 -73.62 -13.25
C LYS A 110 52.89 -72.53 -14.18
N ILE A 111 53.01 -72.69 -15.50
CA ILE A 111 52.48 -71.75 -16.49
C ILE A 111 50.95 -71.66 -16.42
N ALA A 112 50.26 -72.78 -16.21
CA ALA A 112 48.80 -72.77 -16.05
C ALA A 112 48.38 -72.02 -14.77
N ALA A 113 49.07 -72.24 -13.65
CA ALA A 113 48.82 -71.53 -12.40
C ALA A 113 49.05 -70.02 -12.55
N THR A 114 50.18 -69.60 -13.13
CA THR A 114 50.46 -68.18 -13.33
C THR A 114 49.49 -67.51 -14.29
N LYS A 115 48.97 -68.24 -15.30
CA LYS A 115 47.89 -67.71 -16.16
C LYS A 115 46.59 -67.46 -15.40
N ILE A 116 46.23 -68.33 -14.46
CA ILE A 116 45.07 -68.14 -13.60
C ILE A 116 45.28 -66.90 -12.72
N ASP A 117 46.47 -66.76 -12.13
CA ASP A 117 46.81 -65.59 -11.30
C ASP A 117 46.75 -64.29 -12.12
N ILE A 118 47.23 -64.30 -13.37
CA ILE A 118 47.15 -63.14 -14.28
C ILE A 118 45.69 -62.80 -14.56
N GLN A 119 44.84 -63.78 -14.85
CA GLN A 119 43.40 -63.54 -15.11
C GLN A 119 42.68 -62.97 -13.89
N GLU A 120 43.00 -63.47 -12.70
CA GLU A 120 42.45 -62.97 -11.43
C GLU A 120 42.86 -61.50 -11.23
N LEU A 121 44.16 -61.18 -11.39
CA LEU A 121 44.67 -59.81 -11.28
C LEU A 121 44.06 -58.87 -12.31
N GLU A 122 43.90 -59.29 -13.56
CA GLU A 122 43.21 -58.51 -14.59
C GLU A 122 41.75 -58.23 -14.22
N SER A 123 41.06 -59.20 -13.61
CA SER A 123 39.69 -59.02 -13.12
C SER A 123 39.61 -58.01 -11.98
N GLN A 124 40.61 -57.99 -11.09
CA GLN A 124 40.71 -57.07 -9.97
C GLN A 124 41.05 -55.66 -10.45
N ILE A 125 41.96 -55.53 -11.42
CA ILE A 125 42.29 -54.25 -12.07
C ILE A 125 41.04 -53.66 -12.72
N LYS A 126 40.25 -54.46 -13.46
CA LYS A 126 39.00 -53.98 -14.08
C LYS A 126 37.98 -53.52 -13.03
N ARG A 127 37.83 -54.26 -11.92
CA ARG A 127 36.95 -53.87 -10.80
C ARG A 127 37.40 -52.55 -10.19
N ALA A 128 38.68 -52.44 -9.81
CA ALA A 128 39.24 -51.21 -9.25
C ALA A 128 39.13 -50.00 -10.22
N GLN A 129 39.33 -50.22 -11.52
CA GLN A 129 39.13 -49.18 -12.54
C GLN A 129 37.67 -48.73 -12.63
N SER A 130 36.71 -49.66 -12.55
CA SER A 130 35.29 -49.32 -12.55
C SER A 130 34.87 -48.56 -11.30
N GLU A 131 35.38 -48.96 -10.13
CA GLU A 131 35.14 -48.25 -8.86
C GLU A 131 35.76 -46.86 -8.89
N LEU A 132 37.01 -46.73 -9.36
CA LEU A 132 37.66 -45.44 -9.55
C LEU A 132 36.87 -44.54 -10.51
N HIS A 133 36.35 -45.09 -11.61
CA HIS A 133 35.54 -44.34 -12.55
C HIS A 133 34.23 -43.85 -11.89
N ASN A 134 33.54 -44.71 -11.15
CA ASN A 134 32.31 -44.36 -10.44
C ASN A 134 32.54 -43.28 -9.38
N VAL A 135 33.63 -43.39 -8.60
CA VAL A 135 34.00 -42.39 -7.60
C VAL A 135 34.39 -41.06 -8.27
N THR A 136 35.12 -41.11 -9.38
CA THR A 136 35.51 -39.92 -10.15
C THR A 136 34.30 -39.23 -10.79
N GLN A 137 33.26 -39.98 -11.19
CA GLN A 137 32.00 -39.41 -11.66
C GLN A 137 31.14 -38.84 -10.52
N ALA A 138 31.17 -39.47 -9.35
CA ALA A 138 30.37 -39.06 -8.20
C ALA A 138 30.93 -37.81 -7.50
N ILE A 139 32.25 -37.61 -7.53
CA ILE A 139 32.90 -36.43 -6.96
C ILE A 139 32.97 -35.35 -8.04
N PRO A 140 32.15 -34.29 -7.98
CA PRO A 140 32.34 -33.14 -8.85
C PRO A 140 33.72 -32.54 -8.63
N SER A 141 34.36 -32.06 -9.70
CA SER A 141 35.65 -31.39 -9.62
C SER A 141 35.65 -30.28 -8.55
N ASP A 142 36.75 -30.14 -7.81
CA ASP A 142 36.93 -29.09 -6.79
C ASP A 142 36.55 -27.68 -7.31
N PHE A 143 36.75 -27.44 -8.61
CA PHE A 143 36.32 -26.23 -9.29
C PHE A 143 34.79 -26.03 -9.25
N LEU A 144 34.01 -27.07 -9.59
CA LEU A 144 32.54 -27.02 -9.56
C LEU A 144 32.02 -26.84 -8.13
N PHE A 145 32.68 -27.46 -7.15
CA PHE A 145 32.33 -27.27 -5.74
C PHE A 145 32.61 -25.83 -5.29
N ALA A 146 33.77 -25.26 -5.63
CA ALA A 146 34.11 -23.88 -5.33
C ALA A 146 33.13 -22.90 -6.00
N GLU A 147 32.73 -23.15 -7.25
CA GLU A 147 31.74 -22.34 -7.96
C GLU A 147 30.36 -22.43 -7.28
N GLN A 148 29.91 -23.63 -6.89
CA GLN A 148 28.65 -23.82 -6.18
C GLN A 148 28.66 -23.14 -4.81
N LEU A 149 29.77 -23.23 -4.07
CA LEU A 149 29.96 -22.54 -2.80
C LEU A 149 29.92 -21.02 -3.00
N GLN A 150 30.59 -20.48 -4.03
CA GLN A 150 30.55 -19.06 -4.33
C GLN A 150 29.14 -18.59 -4.71
N ARG A 151 28.40 -19.37 -5.50
CA ARG A 151 26.99 -19.10 -5.82
C ARG A 151 26.13 -19.10 -4.56
N SER A 152 26.30 -20.07 -3.67
CA SER A 152 25.63 -20.13 -2.36
C SER A 152 25.94 -18.89 -1.51
N CYS A 153 27.22 -18.52 -1.36
CA CYS A 153 27.63 -17.33 -0.62
C CYS A 153 27.02 -16.05 -1.20
N ARG A 154 26.98 -15.91 -2.53
CA ARG A 154 26.34 -14.76 -3.20
C ARG A 154 24.83 -14.73 -2.93
N GLN A 155 24.16 -15.88 -2.93
CA GLN A 155 22.73 -15.98 -2.61
C GLN A 155 22.47 -15.59 -1.15
N VAL A 156 23.28 -16.08 -0.21
CA VAL A 156 23.18 -15.70 1.21
C VAL A 156 23.38 -14.20 1.38
N ALA A 157 24.42 -13.62 0.78
CA ALA A 157 24.67 -12.17 0.85
C ALA A 157 23.52 -11.33 0.24
N ALA A 158 22.90 -11.81 -0.83
CA ALA A 158 21.73 -11.17 -1.43
C ALA A 158 20.51 -11.22 -0.50
N LEU A 159 20.28 -12.37 0.17
CA LEU A 159 19.21 -12.53 1.15
C LEU A 159 19.43 -11.66 2.39
N GLU A 160 20.66 -11.58 2.89
CA GLU A 160 21.04 -10.69 4.01
C GLU A 160 20.83 -9.22 3.65
N SER A 161 21.24 -8.82 2.44
CA SER A 161 21.02 -7.46 1.94
C SER A 161 19.52 -7.13 1.82
N ARG A 162 18.70 -8.08 1.33
CA ARG A 162 17.25 -7.92 1.26
C ARG A 162 16.63 -7.83 2.66
N LEU A 163 17.06 -8.66 3.60
CA LEU A 163 16.61 -8.61 4.99
C LEU A 163 16.96 -7.27 5.63
N HIS A 164 18.16 -6.75 5.39
CA HIS A 164 18.58 -5.45 5.90
C HIS A 164 17.72 -4.31 5.32
N ARG A 165 17.42 -4.34 4.02
CA ARG A 165 16.51 -3.37 3.39
C ARG A 165 15.10 -3.43 3.99
N VAL A 166 14.55 -4.63 4.20
CA VAL A 166 13.22 -4.77 4.82
C VAL A 166 13.23 -4.25 6.26
N ARG A 167 14.25 -4.59 7.06
CA ARG A 167 14.38 -4.08 8.45
C ARG A 167 14.52 -2.55 8.51
N THR A 168 15.28 -1.96 7.59
CA THR A 168 15.43 -0.49 7.54
C THR A 168 14.12 0.18 7.16
N GLN A 169 13.37 -0.36 6.19
CA GLN A 169 12.02 0.11 5.87
C GLN A 169 11.05 -0.05 7.04
N GLU A 170 11.09 -1.20 7.73
CA GLU A 170 10.25 -1.44 8.91
C GLU A 170 10.54 -0.41 10.01
N ASN A 171 11.82 -0.14 10.28
CA ASN A 171 12.22 0.89 11.25
C ASN A 171 11.74 2.29 10.83
N GLN A 172 11.82 2.64 9.54
CA GLN A 172 11.28 3.91 9.04
C GLN A 172 9.76 4.01 9.30
N VAL A 173 9.01 2.96 8.97
CA VAL A 173 7.56 2.90 9.23
C VAL A 173 7.26 3.03 10.73
N HIS A 174 8.04 2.37 11.61
CA HIS A 174 7.88 2.52 13.06
C HIS A 174 8.18 3.94 13.54
N THR A 175 9.22 4.58 13.01
CA THR A 175 9.54 5.98 13.36
C THR A 175 8.44 6.94 12.92
N ASP A 176 7.86 6.73 11.74
CA ASP A 176 6.77 7.57 11.23
C ASP A 176 5.46 7.29 11.99
N ASN A 177 5.19 6.02 12.34
CA ASN A 177 4.06 5.68 13.20
C ASN A 177 4.17 6.35 14.56
N ARG A 178 5.37 6.43 15.13
CA ARG A 178 5.61 7.14 16.39
C ARG A 178 5.35 8.63 16.25
N LYS A 179 5.85 9.30 15.20
CA LYS A 179 5.56 10.73 14.95
C LYS A 179 4.05 10.98 14.84
N LEU A 180 3.34 10.14 14.08
CA LEU A 180 1.89 10.25 13.94
C LEU A 180 1.15 10.07 15.29
N ARG A 181 1.65 9.20 16.18
CA ARG A 181 1.10 9.06 17.53
C ARG A 181 1.33 10.31 18.38
N GLU A 182 2.53 10.87 18.33
CA GLU A 182 2.87 12.11 19.04
C GLU A 182 2.00 13.29 18.53
N GLU A 183 1.75 13.37 17.22
CA GLU A 183 0.84 14.35 16.63
C GLU A 183 -0.62 14.14 17.07
N LEU A 184 -1.10 12.88 17.08
CA LEU A 184 -2.44 12.54 17.56
C LEU A 184 -2.62 12.89 19.04
N GLU A 185 -1.63 12.61 19.88
CA GLU A 185 -1.61 12.98 21.29
C GLU A 185 -1.68 14.51 21.45
N GLY A 186 -0.85 15.26 20.70
CA GLY A 186 -0.90 16.72 20.67
C GLY A 186 -2.29 17.27 20.29
N MET A 187 -2.89 16.75 19.22
CA MET A 187 -4.25 17.17 18.81
C MET A 187 -5.31 16.84 19.86
N LEU A 188 -5.18 15.71 20.58
CA LEU A 188 -6.10 15.34 21.66
C LEU A 188 -5.97 16.27 22.86
N GLU A 189 -4.75 16.68 23.22
CA GLU A 189 -4.49 17.67 24.27
C GLU A 189 -5.08 19.04 23.92
N GLU A 190 -4.88 19.50 22.68
CA GLU A 190 -5.46 20.73 22.17
C GLU A 190 -6.98 20.70 22.22
N ARG A 191 -7.59 19.60 21.77
CA ARG A 191 -9.04 19.39 21.85
C ARG A 191 -9.54 19.41 23.29
N ALA A 192 -8.81 18.79 24.22
CA ALA A 192 -9.17 18.82 25.64
C ALA A 192 -9.09 20.24 26.21
N ARG A 193 -8.05 21.02 25.85
CA ARG A 193 -7.92 22.42 26.24
C ARG A 193 -9.05 23.28 25.68
N TYR A 194 -9.37 23.11 24.39
CA TYR A 194 -10.48 23.78 23.74
C TYR A 194 -11.81 23.46 24.44
N ASN A 195 -12.09 22.19 24.72
CA ASN A 195 -13.32 21.78 25.41
C ASN A 195 -13.44 22.41 26.80
N ARG A 196 -12.34 22.52 27.57
CA ARG A 196 -12.35 23.21 28.86
C ARG A 196 -12.70 24.68 28.72
N GLN A 197 -12.10 25.38 27.75
CA GLN A 197 -12.41 26.78 27.47
C GLN A 197 -13.85 26.98 27.01
N TRP A 198 -14.33 26.11 26.12
CA TRP A 198 -15.71 26.09 25.67
C TRP A 198 -16.69 25.93 26.83
N GLN A 199 -16.46 24.94 27.72
CA GLN A 199 -17.29 24.75 28.91
C GLN A 199 -17.30 25.97 29.82
N HIS A 200 -16.15 26.63 30.00
CA HIS A 200 -16.06 27.87 30.75
C HIS A 200 -16.90 29.00 30.11
N TYR A 201 -16.82 29.18 28.78
CA TYR A 201 -17.65 30.17 28.09
C TYR A 201 -19.14 29.86 28.18
N VAL A 202 -19.54 28.59 28.04
CA VAL A 202 -20.93 28.17 28.23
C VAL A 202 -21.43 28.50 29.64
N GLN A 203 -20.62 28.25 30.67
CA GLN A 203 -20.96 28.60 32.04
C GLN A 203 -21.07 30.12 32.24
N GLN A 204 -20.16 30.91 31.67
CA GLN A 204 -20.24 32.37 31.72
C GLN A 204 -21.50 32.90 31.03
N LEU A 205 -21.85 32.38 29.85
CA LEU A 205 -23.08 32.75 29.16
C LEU A 205 -24.32 32.40 29.97
N ALA A 206 -24.35 31.23 30.62
CA ALA A 206 -25.44 30.85 31.49
C ALA A 206 -25.59 31.80 32.70
N ARG A 207 -24.47 32.20 33.32
CA ARG A 207 -24.45 33.18 34.41
C ARG A 207 -24.95 34.55 33.94
N ASN A 208 -24.46 35.03 32.80
CA ASN A 208 -24.87 36.32 32.23
C ASN A 208 -26.33 36.33 31.84
N ARG A 209 -26.84 35.24 31.26
CA ARG A 209 -28.27 35.09 30.96
C ARG A 209 -29.11 35.19 32.24
N LYS A 210 -28.72 34.49 33.31
CA LYS A 210 -29.41 34.58 34.60
C LYS A 210 -29.38 36.01 35.14
N PHE A 211 -28.22 36.66 35.12
CA PHE A 211 -28.07 38.05 35.54
C PHE A 211 -29.00 39.00 34.77
N LEU A 212 -29.11 38.85 33.44
CA LEU A 212 -30.00 39.67 32.63
C LEU A 212 -31.48 39.43 32.99
N ILE A 213 -31.88 38.19 33.22
CA ILE A 213 -33.24 37.86 33.67
C ILE A 213 -33.52 38.53 35.02
N ASP A 214 -32.63 38.37 36.01
CA ASP A 214 -32.77 39.00 37.33
C ASP A 214 -32.85 40.54 37.22
N MET A 215 -32.11 41.15 36.29
CA MET A 215 -32.19 42.60 36.03
C MET A 215 -33.55 43.02 35.45
N ILE A 216 -34.08 42.25 34.50
CA ILE A 216 -35.40 42.49 33.90
C ILE A 216 -36.49 42.35 34.95
N GLU A 217 -36.42 41.34 35.81
CA GLU A 217 -37.36 41.13 36.91
C GLU A 217 -37.34 42.32 37.88
N ARG A 218 -36.15 42.80 38.28
CA ARG A 218 -36.00 43.99 39.14
C ARG A 218 -36.56 45.25 38.48
N ALA A 219 -36.28 45.45 37.19
CA ALA A 219 -36.81 46.60 36.45
C ALA A 219 -38.35 46.56 36.36
N THR A 220 -38.91 45.37 36.11
CA THR A 220 -40.36 45.15 36.04
C THR A 220 -41.01 45.39 37.40
N LEU A 221 -40.41 44.90 38.49
CA LEU A 221 -40.90 45.17 39.85
C LEU A 221 -40.88 46.68 40.17
N ALA A 222 -39.80 47.38 39.83
CA ALA A 222 -39.71 48.83 40.04
C ALA A 222 -40.73 49.60 39.20
N PHE A 223 -41.00 49.15 37.97
CA PHE A 223 -42.03 49.73 37.11
C PHE A 223 -43.42 49.56 37.71
N ASN A 224 -43.78 48.33 38.13
CA ASN A 224 -45.08 48.05 38.76
C ASN A 224 -45.26 48.88 40.05
N GLN A 225 -44.23 49.00 40.87
CA GLN A 225 -44.26 49.86 42.06
C GLN A 225 -44.49 51.34 41.69
N SER A 226 -43.84 51.83 40.63
CA SER A 226 -44.03 53.19 40.16
C SER A 226 -45.46 53.43 39.67
N GLU A 227 -46.03 52.48 38.93
CA GLU A 227 -47.42 52.51 38.47
C GLU A 227 -48.41 52.51 39.64
N GLU A 228 -48.21 51.66 40.65
CA GLU A 228 -49.00 51.66 41.88
C GLU A 228 -48.94 53.02 42.60
N LEU A 229 -47.77 53.65 42.68
CA LEU A 229 -47.60 54.96 43.30
C LEU A 229 -48.31 56.05 42.49
N CYS A 230 -48.23 56.01 41.16
CA CYS A 230 -48.98 56.91 40.28
C CYS A 230 -50.48 56.79 40.51
N HIS A 231 -51.03 55.57 40.56
CA HIS A 231 -52.45 55.35 40.85
C HIS A 231 -52.86 55.82 42.25
N ARG A 232 -52.01 55.61 43.28
CA ARG A 232 -52.27 56.15 44.62
C ARG A 232 -52.31 57.68 44.61
N LEU A 233 -51.38 58.32 43.89
CA LEU A 233 -51.32 59.77 43.76
C LEU A 233 -52.54 60.34 43.02
N GLU A 234 -52.98 59.68 41.95
CA GLU A 234 -54.22 60.03 41.25
C GLU A 234 -55.45 59.89 42.15
N SER A 235 -55.53 58.82 42.94
CA SER A 235 -56.60 58.62 43.91
C SER A 235 -56.64 59.71 44.97
N LEU A 236 -55.47 60.10 45.51
CA LEU A 236 -55.34 61.20 46.47
C LEU A 236 -55.75 62.54 45.85
N LYS A 237 -55.31 62.85 44.63
CA LYS A 237 -55.75 64.05 43.89
C LYS A 237 -57.26 64.07 43.68
N ALA A 238 -57.84 62.92 43.31
CA ALA A 238 -59.28 62.80 43.13
C ALA A 238 -60.06 62.94 44.45
N HIS A 239 -59.47 62.51 45.57
CA HIS A 239 -60.04 62.70 46.90
C HIS A 239 -59.98 64.17 47.33
N GLU A 240 -58.82 64.82 47.22
CA GLU A 240 -58.63 66.26 47.50
C GLU A 240 -59.57 67.12 46.64
N ALA A 241 -59.72 66.80 45.35
CA ALA A 241 -60.67 67.49 44.47
C ALA A 241 -62.13 67.32 44.90
N ARG A 242 -62.49 66.20 45.54
CA ARG A 242 -63.84 66.01 46.11
C ARG A 242 -64.00 66.79 47.40
N GLU A 243 -63.03 66.74 48.31
CA GLU A 243 -63.07 67.46 49.57
C GLU A 243 -63.12 68.97 49.37
N THR A 244 -62.29 69.51 48.47
CA THR A 244 -62.32 70.95 48.11
C THR A 244 -63.68 71.37 47.55
N ARG A 245 -64.30 70.55 46.68
CA ARG A 245 -65.67 70.81 46.19
C ARG A 245 -66.70 70.77 47.32
N GLN A 246 -66.58 69.82 48.25
CA GLN A 246 -67.45 69.72 49.42
C GLN A 246 -67.31 70.95 50.33
N GLN A 247 -66.08 71.35 50.67
CA GLN A 247 -65.80 72.55 51.47
C GLN A 247 -66.32 73.83 50.81
N VAL A 248 -66.15 73.98 49.49
CA VAL A 248 -66.72 75.13 48.75
C VAL A 248 -68.24 75.10 48.83
N HIS A 249 -68.87 73.93 48.73
CA HIS A 249 -70.32 73.80 48.86
C HIS A 249 -70.81 74.19 50.26
N GLU A 250 -70.18 73.67 51.30
CA GLU A 250 -70.45 74.02 52.71
C GLU A 250 -70.29 75.53 52.94
N MET A 251 -69.22 76.14 52.42
CA MET A 251 -69.00 77.59 52.52
C MET A 251 -70.11 78.39 51.82
N ILE A 252 -70.54 77.97 50.62
CA ILE A 252 -71.67 78.60 49.91
C ILE A 252 -72.96 78.46 50.71
N GLU A 253 -73.22 77.32 51.33
CA GLU A 253 -74.40 77.10 52.17
C GLU A 253 -74.37 77.96 53.43
N LEU A 254 -73.23 78.05 54.11
CA LEU A 254 -73.03 78.93 55.26
C LEU A 254 -73.22 80.41 54.87
N ASP A 255 -72.65 80.86 53.76
CA ASP A 255 -72.83 82.23 53.27
C ASP A 255 -74.30 82.51 52.93
N ARG A 256 -74.99 81.57 52.27
CA ARG A 256 -76.45 81.66 52.03
C ARG A 256 -77.24 81.77 53.33
N GLN A 257 -76.90 81.01 54.37
CA GLN A 257 -77.53 81.11 55.69
C GLN A 257 -77.24 82.46 56.36
N ILE A 258 -76.00 82.96 56.28
CA ILE A 258 -75.61 84.28 56.83
C ILE A 258 -76.36 85.40 56.10
N VAL A 259 -76.36 85.40 54.77
CA VAL A 259 -77.07 86.39 53.95
C VAL A 259 -78.57 86.30 54.20
N GLY A 260 -79.14 85.09 54.27
CA GLY A 260 -80.54 84.86 54.61
C GLY A 260 -80.91 85.41 55.98
N THR A 261 -80.14 85.12 57.02
CA THR A 261 -80.35 85.66 58.38
C THR A 261 -80.16 87.17 58.43
N ARG A 262 -79.17 87.73 57.71
CA ARG A 262 -78.98 89.19 57.56
C ARG A 262 -80.18 89.85 56.90
N HIS A 263 -80.71 89.30 55.82
CA HIS A 263 -81.90 89.83 55.15
C HIS A 263 -83.14 89.73 56.05
N THR A 264 -83.34 88.61 56.74
CA THR A 264 -84.43 88.46 57.72
C THR A 264 -84.30 89.47 58.85
N ASN A 265 -83.10 89.66 59.42
CA ASN A 265 -82.84 90.65 60.46
C ASN A 265 -83.04 92.08 59.95
N ALA A 266 -82.58 92.41 58.74
CA ALA A 266 -82.81 93.71 58.12
C ALA A 266 -84.31 93.96 57.87
N PHE A 267 -85.04 92.94 57.41
CA PHE A 267 -86.49 93.01 57.24
C PHE A 267 -87.20 93.24 58.58
N LEU A 268 -86.85 92.50 59.62
CA LEU A 268 -87.40 92.67 60.97
C LEU A 268 -87.08 94.06 61.55
N ARG A 269 -85.85 94.57 61.36
CA ARG A 269 -85.48 95.94 61.74
C ARG A 269 -86.30 96.99 60.99
N THR A 270 -86.50 96.81 59.69
CA THR A 270 -87.28 97.74 58.85
C THR A 270 -88.76 97.69 59.18
N LYS A 271 -89.30 96.52 59.54
CA LYS A 271 -90.68 96.34 59.99
C LYS A 271 -90.91 96.86 61.42
N GLY A 272 -89.91 96.73 62.28
CA GLY A 272 -89.93 97.21 63.67
C GLY A 272 -89.65 98.71 63.81
N ALA A 273 -89.10 99.36 62.79
CA ALA A 273 -89.02 100.81 62.72
C ALA A 273 -90.44 101.39 62.57
N THR A 274 -90.92 102.07 63.61
CA THR A 274 -92.13 102.89 63.52
C THR A 274 -91.92 103.89 62.39
N ARG A 275 -92.84 103.93 61.41
CA ARG A 275 -92.77 104.89 60.30
C ARG A 275 -93.17 106.27 60.82
N PRO A 276 -92.26 107.27 60.94
CA PRO A 276 -92.71 108.64 60.84
C PRO A 276 -93.10 108.88 59.38
N VAL A 277 -94.29 109.40 59.13
CA VAL A 277 -94.63 109.99 57.83
C VAL A 277 -93.79 111.26 57.71
N ALA A 278 -92.55 111.12 57.27
CA ALA A 278 -91.67 112.23 56.98
C ALA A 278 -91.98 112.74 55.58
N ALA A 279 -92.38 114.01 55.50
CA ALA A 279 -92.47 114.75 54.25
C ALA A 279 -91.14 114.64 53.46
N LEU A 280 -91.25 114.56 52.12
CA LEU A 280 -90.10 114.42 51.22
C LEU A 280 -89.01 115.47 51.53
N ASP A 281 -87.83 115.01 51.93
CA ASP A 281 -86.65 115.85 52.13
C ASP A 281 -86.18 116.44 50.78
N PRO A 282 -86.20 117.78 50.59
CA PRO A 282 -85.81 118.43 49.33
C PRO A 282 -84.32 118.26 48.99
N ALA A 283 -83.48 117.77 49.91
CA ALA A 283 -82.07 117.44 49.61
C ALA A 283 -81.95 116.10 48.84
N LEU A 284 -82.80 115.11 49.15
CA LEU A 284 -82.81 113.80 48.48
C LEU A 284 -83.38 113.90 47.06
N VAL A 285 -84.39 114.77 46.84
CA VAL A 285 -84.91 115.07 45.49
C VAL A 285 -83.79 115.66 44.61
N ARG A 286 -83.00 116.60 45.12
CA ARG A 286 -81.87 117.19 44.40
C ARG A 286 -80.75 116.20 44.07
N LYS A 287 -80.40 115.29 44.99
CA LYS A 287 -79.44 114.20 44.70
C LYS A 287 -79.97 113.25 43.63
N ARG A 288 -81.26 112.88 43.71
CA ARG A 288 -81.91 112.00 42.73
C ARG A 288 -81.98 112.65 41.35
N GLU A 289 -82.20 113.96 41.28
CA GLU A 289 -82.13 114.71 40.01
C GLU A 289 -80.73 114.79 39.44
N ARG A 290 -79.68 115.04 40.25
CA ARG A 290 -78.29 115.02 39.77
C ARG A 290 -77.89 113.66 39.22
N PHE A 291 -78.26 112.58 39.91
CA PHE A 291 -78.00 111.23 39.44
C PHE A 291 -78.76 110.93 38.13
N LYS A 292 -80.04 111.34 38.05
CA LYS A 292 -80.82 111.24 36.79
C LYS A 292 -80.14 112.00 35.65
N ARG A 293 -79.63 113.22 35.89
CA ARG A 293 -78.91 114.01 34.88
C ARG A 293 -77.62 113.32 34.42
N ALA A 294 -76.79 112.84 35.34
CA ALA A 294 -75.56 112.12 35.01
C ALA A 294 -75.81 110.81 34.24
N CYS A 295 -76.86 110.06 34.60
CA CYS A 295 -77.30 108.89 33.84
C CYS A 295 -77.79 109.27 32.45
N LEU A 296 -78.61 110.33 32.33
CA LEU A 296 -79.07 110.83 31.04
C LEU A 296 -77.91 111.26 30.15
N GLU A 297 -76.88 111.92 30.70
CA GLU A 297 -75.66 112.30 29.99
C GLU A 297 -74.85 111.10 29.49
N ARG A 298 -74.72 110.03 30.29
CA ARG A 298 -74.10 108.78 29.82
C ARG A 298 -74.93 108.12 28.72
N THR A 299 -76.24 108.06 28.88
CA THR A 299 -77.14 107.49 27.86
C THR A 299 -77.12 108.29 26.57
N THR A 300 -77.05 109.63 26.63
CA THR A 300 -76.87 110.46 25.42
C THR A 300 -75.51 110.26 24.79
N ARG A 301 -74.41 110.15 25.55
CA ARG A 301 -73.08 109.84 24.98
C ARG A 301 -73.03 108.48 24.27
N TYR A 302 -73.60 107.44 24.87
CA TYR A 302 -73.69 106.14 24.19
C TYR A 302 -74.61 106.20 22.98
N ARG A 303 -75.70 106.97 23.06
CA ARG A 303 -76.58 107.23 21.91
C ARG A 303 -75.84 107.95 20.79
N THR A 304 -75.02 108.97 21.07
CA THR A 304 -74.24 109.68 20.03
C THR A 304 -73.15 108.81 19.43
N VAL A 305 -72.52 107.92 20.19
CA VAL A 305 -71.56 106.94 19.64
C VAL A 305 -72.26 105.91 18.76
N ILE A 306 -73.42 105.40 19.17
CA ILE A 306 -74.23 104.46 18.39
C ILE A 306 -74.77 105.13 17.12
N GLU A 307 -75.24 106.38 17.21
CA GLU A 307 -75.71 107.17 16.07
C GLU A 307 -74.55 107.56 15.14
N GLY A 308 -73.36 107.86 15.69
CA GLY A 308 -72.14 108.09 14.91
C GLY A 308 -71.67 106.84 14.16
N ALA A 309 -71.72 105.67 14.81
CA ALA A 309 -71.46 104.39 14.15
C ALA A 309 -72.54 104.05 13.10
N ARG A 310 -73.81 104.39 13.38
CA ARG A 310 -74.95 104.25 12.45
C ARG A 310 -74.77 105.11 11.20
N ALA A 311 -74.31 106.36 11.37
CA ALA A 311 -74.03 107.29 10.28
C ALA A 311 -72.80 106.87 9.46
N ALA A 312 -71.73 106.41 10.11
CA ALA A 312 -70.51 105.95 9.44
C ALA A 312 -70.73 104.67 8.61
N LEU A 313 -71.66 103.80 9.02
CA LEU A 313 -71.94 102.52 8.35
C LEU A 313 -73.22 102.53 7.50
N GLN A 314 -73.98 103.63 7.46
CA GLN A 314 -75.27 103.78 6.74
C GLN A 314 -76.31 102.70 7.05
N LEU A 315 -76.47 102.32 8.33
CA LEU A 315 -77.37 101.22 8.73
C LEU A 315 -78.69 101.72 9.35
N GLN A 316 -79.82 101.14 8.92
CA GLN A 316 -81.15 101.60 9.34
C GLN A 316 -81.59 101.03 10.70
N SER A 317 -81.00 99.92 11.20
CA SER A 317 -81.33 99.37 12.53
C SER A 317 -80.12 98.86 13.35
N MET A 318 -80.24 98.85 14.68
CA MET A 318 -79.22 98.33 15.61
C MET A 318 -78.91 96.84 15.40
N ARG A 319 -79.90 96.07 14.93
CA ARG A 319 -79.71 94.63 14.63
C ARG A 319 -78.72 94.42 13.49
N ASP A 320 -78.67 95.34 12.53
CA ASP A 320 -77.77 95.24 11.38
C ASP A 320 -76.31 95.46 11.77
N VAL A 321 -76.07 96.30 12.79
CA VAL A 321 -74.72 96.52 13.36
C VAL A 321 -74.24 95.27 14.10
N LEU A 322 -75.09 94.65 14.92
CA LEU A 322 -74.74 93.41 15.62
C LEU A 322 -74.48 92.27 14.64
N ALA A 323 -75.33 92.12 13.61
CA ALA A 323 -75.13 91.14 12.56
C ALA A 323 -73.84 91.37 11.76
N LEU A 324 -73.42 92.63 11.55
CA LEU A 324 -72.14 92.94 10.91
C LEU A 324 -70.95 92.55 11.78
N ILE A 325 -71.03 92.77 13.09
CA ILE A 325 -69.98 92.37 14.05
C ILE A 325 -69.89 90.84 14.12
N GLU A 326 -71.00 90.13 14.20
CA GLU A 326 -71.02 88.66 14.16
C GLU A 326 -70.39 88.13 12.87
N ARG A 327 -70.77 88.70 11.71
CA ARG A 327 -70.14 88.35 10.42
C ARG A 327 -68.65 88.65 10.38
N GLN A 328 -68.18 89.70 11.05
CA GLN A 328 -66.75 89.98 11.16
C GLN A 328 -66.05 88.98 12.09
N GLN A 329 -66.67 88.62 13.22
CA GLN A 329 -66.14 87.61 14.14
C GLN A 329 -66.04 86.24 13.49
N ASP A 330 -67.05 85.82 12.72
CA ASP A 330 -67.03 84.57 11.96
C ASP A 330 -65.88 84.55 10.94
N LYS A 331 -65.63 85.68 10.26
CA LYS A 331 -64.49 85.83 9.35
C LYS A 331 -63.16 85.71 10.09
N TYR A 332 -63.00 86.38 11.23
CA TYR A 332 -61.77 86.30 12.02
C TYR A 332 -61.57 84.90 12.60
N LEU A 333 -62.63 84.23 13.02
CA LEU A 333 -62.58 82.84 13.50
C LEU A 333 -62.19 81.88 12.37
N ALA A 334 -62.73 82.07 11.18
CA ALA A 334 -62.34 81.27 10.00
C ALA A 334 -60.87 81.50 9.62
N LEU A 335 -60.40 82.76 9.62
CA LEU A 335 -58.99 83.10 9.39
C LEU A 335 -58.08 82.49 10.46
N PHE A 336 -58.49 82.53 11.72
CA PHE A 336 -57.72 81.93 12.82
C PHE A 336 -57.64 80.41 12.70
N ARG A 337 -58.75 79.75 12.32
CA ARG A 337 -58.75 78.31 12.04
C ARG A 337 -57.82 77.96 10.87
N TYR A 338 -57.89 78.73 9.79
CA TYR A 338 -56.99 78.56 8.65
C TYR A 338 -55.52 78.72 9.07
N ALA A 339 -55.19 79.76 9.84
CA ALA A 339 -53.84 79.98 10.35
C ALA A 339 -53.33 78.79 11.19
N ASN A 340 -54.14 78.29 12.13
CA ASN A 340 -53.77 77.14 12.95
C ASN A 340 -53.58 75.87 12.13
N GLU A 341 -54.43 75.66 11.12
CA GLU A 341 -54.32 74.48 10.25
C GLU A 341 -53.09 74.58 9.35
N THR A 342 -52.75 75.77 8.86
CA THR A 342 -51.49 76.00 8.15
C THR A 342 -50.27 75.81 9.06
N ASP A 343 -50.32 76.25 10.32
CA ASP A 343 -49.24 76.03 11.29
C ASP A 343 -49.06 74.54 11.62
N ALA A 344 -50.16 73.80 11.75
CA ALA A 344 -50.12 72.35 11.94
C ALA A 344 -49.51 71.64 10.72
N GLN A 345 -49.88 72.05 9.50
CA GLN A 345 -49.29 71.54 8.27
C GLN A 345 -47.79 71.88 8.16
N LEU A 346 -47.39 73.09 8.58
CA LEU A 346 -46.00 73.53 8.59
C LEU A 346 -45.15 72.77 9.62
N ALA A 347 -45.71 72.50 10.80
CA ALA A 347 -45.09 71.64 11.80
C ALA A 347 -44.91 70.20 11.27
N ALA A 348 -45.93 69.63 10.61
CA ALA A 348 -45.85 68.30 9.99
C ALA A 348 -44.86 68.25 8.82
N ALA A 349 -44.76 69.31 8.02
CA ALA A 349 -43.75 69.43 6.96
C ALA A 349 -42.33 69.54 7.54
N THR A 350 -42.16 70.32 8.61
CA THR A 350 -40.88 70.47 9.31
C THR A 350 -40.45 69.16 9.99
N GLY A 351 -41.39 68.41 10.57
CA GLY A 351 -41.14 67.06 11.11
C GLY A 351 -40.63 66.11 10.02
N ARG A 352 -41.32 66.04 8.88
CA ARG A 352 -40.89 65.22 7.73
C ARG A 352 -39.52 65.64 7.17
N ALA A 353 -39.23 66.95 7.13
CA ALA A 353 -37.93 67.44 6.70
C ALA A 353 -36.81 66.94 7.63
N ARG A 354 -37.02 66.99 8.96
CA ARG A 354 -36.06 66.45 9.93
C ARG A 354 -35.86 64.94 9.80
N GLU A 355 -36.93 64.18 9.61
CA GLU A 355 -36.84 62.73 9.37
C GLU A 355 -36.02 62.41 8.11
N LEU A 356 -36.19 63.20 7.04
CA LEU A 356 -35.40 63.06 5.82
C LEU A 356 -33.93 63.44 6.02
N ASP A 357 -33.64 64.48 6.81
CA ASP A 357 -32.28 64.86 7.16
C ASP A 357 -31.58 63.76 7.97
N GLU A 358 -32.25 63.21 8.99
CA GLU A 358 -31.75 62.08 9.79
C GLU A 358 -31.53 60.83 8.92
N ALA A 359 -32.44 60.52 8.00
CA ALA A 359 -32.29 59.42 7.06
C ALA A 359 -31.11 59.62 6.11
N THR A 360 -30.88 60.86 5.65
CA THR A 360 -29.78 61.24 4.77
C THR A 360 -28.44 61.12 5.49
N ASP A 361 -28.34 61.60 6.72
CA ASP A 361 -27.13 61.48 7.53
C ASP A 361 -26.84 60.02 7.88
N GLY A 362 -27.87 59.23 8.21
CA GLY A 362 -27.75 57.78 8.37
C GLY A 362 -27.27 57.09 7.09
N ALA A 363 -27.68 57.54 5.91
CA ALA A 363 -27.20 57.01 4.63
C ALA A 363 -25.74 57.36 4.37
N ARG A 364 -25.32 58.61 4.64
CA ARG A 364 -23.94 59.08 4.53
C ARG A 364 -22.99 58.30 5.43
N GLU A 365 -23.40 58.03 6.67
CA GLU A 365 -22.60 57.24 7.62
C GLU A 365 -22.44 55.78 7.15
N ARG A 366 -23.51 55.18 6.63
CA ARG A 366 -23.44 53.83 6.01
C ARG A 366 -22.50 53.82 4.80
N GLU A 367 -22.53 54.86 3.98
CA GLU A 367 -21.66 54.98 2.81
C GLU A 367 -20.18 55.13 3.22
N ARG A 368 -19.87 55.98 4.20
CA ARG A 368 -18.51 56.10 4.77
C ARG A 368 -17.99 54.77 5.29
N ARG A 369 -18.82 54.00 6.01
CA ARG A 369 -18.44 52.66 6.47
C ARG A 369 -18.15 51.72 5.30
N LYS A 370 -18.98 51.74 4.25
CA LYS A 370 -18.74 50.94 3.04
C LYS A 370 -17.43 51.35 2.36
N GLN A 371 -17.15 52.65 2.21
CA GLN A 371 -15.91 53.16 1.64
C GLN A 371 -14.69 52.65 2.42
N LEU A 372 -14.67 52.80 3.75
CA LEU A 372 -13.59 52.27 4.59
C LEU A 372 -13.40 50.75 4.45
N THR A 373 -14.50 49.98 4.38
CA THR A 373 -14.38 48.53 4.15
C THR A 373 -13.87 48.19 2.76
N ASN A 374 -14.25 48.96 1.74
CA ASN A 374 -13.80 48.76 0.37
C ASN A 374 -12.32 49.14 0.22
N GLU A 375 -11.87 50.22 0.85
CA GLU A 375 -10.45 50.61 0.89
C GLU A 375 -9.59 49.52 1.55
N ARG A 376 -10.03 48.96 2.67
CA ARG A 376 -9.34 47.82 3.32
C ARG A 376 -9.27 46.60 2.40
N LYS A 377 -10.38 46.27 1.72
CA LYS A 377 -10.41 45.17 0.75
C LYS A 377 -9.48 45.43 -0.44
N ALA A 378 -9.46 46.67 -0.96
CA ALA A 378 -8.57 47.06 -2.05
C ALA A 378 -7.10 46.91 -1.65
N GLN A 379 -6.71 47.37 -0.45
CA GLN A 379 -5.37 47.19 0.09
C GLN A 379 -5.00 45.71 0.24
N GLN A 380 -5.92 44.87 0.74
CA GLN A 380 -5.70 43.42 0.84
C GLN A 380 -5.50 42.79 -0.54
N THR A 381 -6.32 43.15 -1.54
CA THR A 381 -6.18 42.63 -2.90
C THR A 381 -4.88 43.09 -3.55
N GLU A 382 -4.42 44.31 -3.28
CA GLU A 382 -3.15 44.83 -3.77
C GLU A 382 -1.97 44.07 -3.18
N GLN A 383 -1.99 43.79 -1.86
CA GLN A 383 -0.98 42.95 -1.21
C GLN A 383 -0.95 41.53 -1.78
N GLN A 384 -2.11 40.91 -2.00
CA GLN A 384 -2.20 39.59 -2.64
C GLN A 384 -1.63 39.62 -4.05
N LEU A 385 -1.92 40.67 -4.83
CA LEU A 385 -1.42 40.82 -6.18
C LEU A 385 0.10 40.98 -6.20
N LEU A 386 0.68 41.74 -5.26
CA LEU A 386 2.13 41.84 -5.09
C LEU A 386 2.77 40.49 -4.75
N GLN A 387 2.18 39.71 -3.85
CA GLN A 387 2.67 38.36 -3.50
C GLN A 387 2.63 37.42 -4.71
N VAL A 388 1.52 37.44 -5.47
CA VAL A 388 1.38 36.63 -6.68
C VAL A 388 2.39 37.04 -7.75
N ARG A 389 2.64 38.35 -7.92
CA ARG A 389 3.68 38.84 -8.84
C ARG A 389 5.07 38.35 -8.45
N GLN A 390 5.44 38.46 -7.17
CA GLN A 390 6.73 37.96 -6.67
C GLN A 390 6.88 36.44 -6.90
N HIS A 391 5.83 35.67 -6.60
CA HIS A 391 5.83 34.23 -6.85
C HIS A 391 5.93 33.91 -8.34
N THR A 392 5.27 34.68 -9.21
CA THR A 392 5.35 34.50 -10.67
C THR A 392 6.75 34.83 -11.19
N GLU A 393 7.41 35.85 -10.65
CA GLU A 393 8.80 36.19 -11.00
C GLU A 393 9.77 35.10 -10.55
N GLN A 394 9.59 34.53 -9.35
CA GLN A 394 10.36 33.37 -8.87
C GLN A 394 10.20 32.17 -9.80
N LEU A 395 8.95 31.81 -10.14
CA LEU A 395 8.69 30.71 -11.08
C LEU A 395 9.32 30.97 -12.46
N LYS A 396 9.28 32.20 -12.97
CA LYS A 396 9.95 32.54 -14.23
C LYS A 396 11.46 32.38 -14.15
N ALA A 397 12.08 32.76 -13.03
CA ALA A 397 13.50 32.55 -12.81
C ALA A 397 13.85 31.05 -12.73
N ASP A 398 13.02 30.25 -12.08
CA ASP A 398 13.18 28.80 -12.00
C ASP A 398 13.06 28.13 -13.37
N VAL A 399 12.08 28.55 -14.19
CA VAL A 399 11.95 28.05 -15.57
C VAL A 399 13.17 28.43 -16.40
N ALA A 400 13.62 29.68 -16.34
CA ALA A 400 14.82 30.11 -17.07
C ALA A 400 16.07 29.32 -16.64
N TYR A 401 16.21 29.03 -15.35
CA TYR A 401 17.28 28.17 -14.83
C TYR A 401 17.18 26.73 -15.36
N GLN A 402 15.98 26.16 -15.38
CA GLN A 402 15.74 24.82 -15.93
C GLN A 402 15.97 24.76 -17.44
N GLU A 403 15.58 25.80 -18.19
CA GLU A 403 15.84 25.92 -19.63
C GLU A 403 17.36 25.97 -19.90
N ALA A 404 18.11 26.81 -19.18
CA ALA A 404 19.58 26.87 -19.32
C ALA A 404 20.25 25.54 -18.94
N ALA A 405 19.77 24.86 -17.89
CA ALA A 405 20.27 23.54 -17.51
C ALA A 405 19.94 22.46 -18.56
N LEU A 406 18.80 22.59 -19.25
CA LEU A 406 18.40 21.69 -20.32
C LEU A 406 19.22 21.94 -21.59
N GLU A 407 19.49 23.20 -21.93
CA GLU A 407 20.41 23.57 -23.02
C GLU A 407 21.81 23.00 -22.79
N LEU A 408 22.37 23.16 -21.58
CA LEU A 408 23.67 22.57 -21.24
C LEU A 408 23.67 21.04 -21.39
N LYS A 409 22.60 20.36 -20.95
CA LYS A 409 22.46 18.92 -21.14
C LYS A 409 22.36 18.55 -22.62
N LEU A 410 21.61 19.31 -23.41
CA LEU A 410 21.51 19.10 -24.85
C LEU A 410 22.88 19.30 -25.53
N GLU A 411 23.64 20.32 -25.17
CA GLU A 411 25.01 20.54 -25.67
C GLU A 411 25.93 19.35 -25.32
N THR A 412 25.85 18.82 -24.09
CA THR A 412 26.65 17.62 -23.74
C THR A 412 26.25 16.38 -24.54
N VAL A 413 24.97 16.24 -24.87
CA VAL A 413 24.47 15.16 -25.72
C VAL A 413 24.92 15.38 -27.17
N GLU A 414 24.86 16.60 -27.68
CA GLU A 414 25.36 16.95 -29.03
C GLU A 414 26.86 16.68 -29.14
N GLN A 415 27.67 17.09 -28.15
CA GLN A 415 29.10 16.77 -28.08
C GLN A 415 29.36 15.27 -28.02
N ALA A 416 28.57 14.51 -27.25
CA ALA A 416 28.70 13.05 -27.21
C ALA A 416 28.38 12.40 -28.56
N LEU A 417 27.36 12.90 -29.27
CA LEU A 417 26.98 12.42 -30.60
C LEU A 417 28.03 12.78 -31.67
N GLU A 418 28.66 13.95 -31.58
CA GLU A 418 29.79 14.34 -32.44
C GLU A 418 31.01 13.44 -32.24
N VAL A 419 31.38 13.15 -30.99
CA VAL A 419 32.50 12.25 -30.65
C VAL A 419 32.26 10.83 -31.16
N LEU A 420 31.00 10.39 -31.22
CA LEU A 420 30.60 9.09 -31.75
C LEU A 420 30.51 9.06 -33.29
N GLY A 421 30.78 10.18 -33.98
CA GLY A 421 30.74 10.26 -35.45
C GLY A 421 29.35 10.06 -36.04
N TYR A 422 28.29 10.47 -35.31
CA TYR A 422 26.91 10.32 -35.77
C TYR A 422 26.46 11.49 -36.63
N ASP A 423 25.91 11.17 -37.80
CA ASP A 423 25.45 12.15 -38.77
C ASP A 423 24.11 12.75 -38.33
N ARG A 424 24.10 14.04 -37.95
CA ARG A 424 22.93 14.79 -37.43
C ARG A 424 21.72 14.70 -38.38
N ALA A 425 21.99 14.61 -39.68
CA ALA A 425 20.97 14.46 -40.72
C ALA A 425 20.20 13.13 -40.65
N ALA A 426 20.83 12.03 -40.20
CA ALA A 426 20.21 10.71 -40.16
C ALA A 426 19.19 10.57 -39.02
N ILE A 427 19.43 11.20 -37.86
CA ILE A 427 18.50 11.20 -36.72
C ILE A 427 17.32 12.15 -36.98
N VAL A 428 17.58 13.33 -37.58
CA VAL A 428 16.52 14.26 -38.00
C VAL A 428 15.63 13.64 -39.09
N ALA A 429 16.20 12.81 -39.98
CA ALA A 429 15.43 12.04 -40.95
C ALA A 429 14.62 10.90 -40.29
N LEU A 430 15.18 10.19 -39.30
CA LEU A 430 14.48 9.12 -38.56
C LEU A 430 13.38 9.63 -37.61
N MET A 431 13.53 10.85 -37.09
CA MET A 431 12.52 11.55 -36.27
C MET A 431 11.43 12.21 -37.13
N ALA A 432 11.59 12.19 -38.47
CA ALA A 432 10.74 12.74 -39.51
C ALA A 432 10.18 14.17 -39.25
N GLY A 433 10.73 15.15 -39.98
CA GLY A 433 9.97 16.35 -40.40
C GLY A 433 10.65 17.67 -40.04
N THR A 434 11.15 18.35 -41.06
CA THR A 434 11.96 19.56 -41.04
C THR A 434 11.30 20.85 -40.53
N THR A 435 10.15 20.83 -39.83
CA THR A 435 9.55 22.07 -39.29
C THR A 435 8.69 21.86 -38.04
N HIS A 436 8.57 22.93 -37.23
CA HIS A 436 7.88 23.01 -35.94
C HIS A 436 6.41 22.49 -35.89
N ALA A 437 5.77 22.23 -37.04
CA ALA A 437 4.36 21.87 -37.13
C ALA A 437 4.04 20.37 -36.89
N ASP A 438 5.02 19.46 -37.02
CA ASP A 438 4.77 18.01 -36.94
C ASP A 438 5.06 17.37 -35.56
N ARG A 439 5.41 18.14 -34.52
CA ARG A 439 5.69 17.63 -33.15
C ARG A 439 4.51 16.87 -32.50
N ARG A 440 3.29 16.97 -33.05
CA ARG A 440 2.12 16.19 -32.61
C ARG A 440 2.10 14.74 -33.14
N LYS A 441 2.97 14.39 -34.08
CA LYS A 441 3.07 13.04 -34.68
C LYS A 441 4.29 12.26 -34.17
N LEU A 442 4.91 12.70 -33.07
CA LEU A 442 6.02 11.97 -32.45
C LEU A 442 5.47 10.73 -31.74
N THR A 443 5.33 9.64 -32.48
CA THR A 443 4.89 8.35 -31.94
C THR A 443 6.01 7.76 -31.08
N LYS A 444 5.66 7.11 -29.95
CA LYS A 444 6.62 6.41 -29.07
C LYS A 444 7.55 5.49 -29.87
N ASP A 445 7.01 4.87 -30.91
CA ASP A 445 7.72 3.96 -31.81
C ASP A 445 8.83 4.63 -32.63
N ALA A 446 8.65 5.89 -33.03
CA ALA A 446 9.68 6.64 -33.77
C ALA A 446 10.87 7.00 -32.86
N LEU A 447 10.57 7.38 -31.61
CA LEU A 447 11.57 7.66 -30.59
C LEU A 447 12.35 6.38 -30.20
N THR A 448 11.64 5.26 -29.97
CA THR A 448 12.29 3.98 -29.65
C THR A 448 13.14 3.48 -30.81
N ASN A 449 12.71 3.68 -32.06
CA ASN A 449 13.52 3.31 -33.23
C ASN A 449 14.79 4.15 -33.36
N ALA A 450 14.72 5.47 -33.13
CA ALA A 450 15.91 6.32 -33.12
C ALA A 450 16.88 5.93 -31.99
N LEU A 451 16.37 5.71 -30.78
CA LEU A 451 17.15 5.26 -29.62
C LEU A 451 17.77 3.87 -29.84
N ALA A 452 17.04 2.92 -30.41
CA ALA A 452 17.55 1.58 -30.75
C ALA A 452 18.62 1.59 -31.85
N THR A 453 18.65 2.63 -32.69
CA THR A 453 19.69 2.81 -33.72
C THR A 453 20.94 3.45 -33.11
N ILE A 454 20.77 4.35 -32.14
CA ILE A 454 21.87 4.88 -31.32
C ILE A 454 22.47 3.75 -30.47
N GLU A 455 21.64 2.98 -29.77
CA GLU A 455 22.06 1.85 -28.95
C GLU A 455 22.85 0.80 -29.75
N ARG A 456 22.41 0.45 -30.97
CA ARG A 456 23.12 -0.52 -31.83
C ARG A 456 24.55 -0.11 -32.17
N LYS A 457 24.80 1.15 -32.51
CA LYS A 457 26.15 1.61 -32.89
C LYS A 457 27.03 1.91 -31.67
N VAL A 458 26.43 2.32 -30.54
CA VAL A 458 27.13 2.36 -29.23
C VAL A 458 27.58 0.95 -28.85
N MET A 459 26.70 -0.05 -29.01
CA MET A 459 27.05 -1.46 -28.82
C MET A 459 28.09 -1.95 -29.84
N GLU A 460 28.06 -1.48 -31.09
CA GLU A 460 29.07 -1.80 -32.11
C GLU A 460 30.46 -1.23 -31.78
N LEU A 461 30.52 -0.03 -31.18
CA LEU A 461 31.77 0.57 -30.66
C LEU A 461 32.26 -0.12 -29.39
N VAL A 462 31.36 -0.57 -28.52
CA VAL A 462 31.70 -1.37 -27.33
C VAL A 462 32.19 -2.77 -27.75
N GLN A 463 31.59 -3.39 -28.76
CA GLN A 463 32.00 -4.69 -29.30
C GLN A 463 33.36 -4.67 -30.01
N ARG A 464 33.82 -3.52 -30.53
CA ARG A 464 35.20 -3.36 -31.05
C ARG A 464 36.26 -3.29 -29.95
N ARG A 465 35.90 -3.26 -28.67
CA ARG A 465 36.83 -3.09 -27.54
C ARG A 465 36.94 -4.26 -26.56
N THR A 466 36.21 -5.35 -26.73
CA THR A 466 36.34 -6.54 -25.86
C THR A 466 36.10 -7.85 -26.62
N PRO A 467 37.05 -8.82 -26.64
CA PRO A 467 36.74 -10.18 -27.03
C PRO A 467 36.08 -10.93 -25.86
N GLU A 468 35.07 -11.73 -26.23
CA GLU A 468 34.53 -12.91 -25.53
C GLU A 468 33.87 -12.75 -24.14
N GLU A 469 32.54 -12.83 -24.11
CA GLU A 469 31.78 -13.86 -23.37
C GLU A 469 30.27 -13.82 -23.73
N ARG A 470 29.68 -14.99 -24.00
CA ARG A 470 28.24 -15.26 -24.19
C ARG A 470 27.65 -15.81 -22.85
N PRO A 471 26.35 -16.14 -22.72
CA PRO A 471 25.13 -15.36 -22.98
C PRO A 471 24.07 -15.45 -21.82
N GLY A 472 23.14 -14.48 -21.77
CA GLY A 472 21.74 -14.67 -21.33
C GLY A 472 21.35 -14.20 -19.91
N PRO A 473 20.05 -14.06 -19.59
CA PRO A 473 18.92 -13.61 -20.40
C PRO A 473 18.34 -12.27 -19.88
N ALA A 474 17.96 -11.37 -20.78
CA ALA A 474 17.19 -10.18 -20.41
C ALA A 474 15.75 -10.59 -20.10
N ARG A 475 15.36 -10.42 -18.83
CA ARG A 475 13.98 -10.50 -18.38
C ARG A 475 13.16 -9.40 -19.07
N SER A 476 12.07 -9.80 -19.69
CA SER A 476 10.94 -8.94 -20.03
C SER A 476 10.41 -8.30 -18.75
N THR A 477 10.53 -6.98 -18.64
CA THR A 477 9.64 -6.17 -17.80
C THR A 477 8.55 -5.62 -18.70
N ASP A 478 7.59 -6.48 -19.03
CA ASP A 478 6.22 -6.06 -19.20
C ASP A 478 5.63 -6.05 -17.78
N GLU A 479 5.66 -4.89 -17.12
CA GLU A 479 4.72 -4.58 -16.05
C GLU A 479 3.78 -3.52 -16.60
N GLU A 480 2.68 -4.00 -17.16
CA GLU A 480 1.42 -3.24 -17.15
C GLU A 480 1.13 -2.84 -15.70
N PRO A 481 0.60 -1.64 -15.45
CA PRO A 481 0.13 -1.28 -14.12
C PRO A 481 -1.12 -2.11 -13.80
N GLU A 482 -0.94 -3.20 -13.07
CA GLU A 482 -2.04 -3.84 -12.35
C GLU A 482 -2.66 -2.82 -11.41
N ALA A 483 -3.99 -2.70 -11.52
CA ALA A 483 -4.81 -1.88 -10.66
C ALA A 483 -4.55 -2.22 -9.19
N PRO A 484 -4.62 -1.24 -8.26
CA PRO A 484 -4.38 -1.51 -6.86
C PRO A 484 -5.39 -2.54 -6.35
N ASP A 485 -4.88 -3.72 -5.98
CA ASP A 485 -5.55 -4.68 -5.14
C ASP A 485 -5.95 -3.97 -3.84
N VAL A 486 -7.24 -3.69 -3.73
CA VAL A 486 -7.88 -3.25 -2.50
C VAL A 486 -7.66 -4.37 -1.48
N PRO A 487 -6.97 -4.13 -0.35
CA PRO A 487 -6.83 -5.15 0.69
C PRO A 487 -8.21 -5.50 1.24
N ALA A 488 -8.72 -6.65 0.81
CA ALA A 488 -9.81 -7.36 1.42
C ALA A 488 -9.38 -7.83 2.82
N SER A 489 -9.35 -6.93 3.80
CA SER A 489 -9.24 -7.33 5.22
C SER A 489 -9.84 -6.35 6.23
N GLN A 490 -10.54 -5.30 5.79
CA GLN A 490 -11.36 -4.50 6.70
C GLN A 490 -12.82 -4.78 6.41
N GLN A 491 -13.51 -5.38 7.39
CA GLN A 491 -14.94 -5.68 7.28
C GLN A 491 -15.72 -4.35 7.10
N GLN A 492 -16.12 -4.10 5.86
CA GLN A 492 -16.93 -2.95 5.48
C GLN A 492 -18.39 -3.24 5.87
N CYS A 493 -19.11 -2.21 6.32
CA CYS A 493 -20.46 -2.38 6.85
C CYS A 493 -21.48 -2.63 5.71
N ALA A 494 -22.04 -3.84 5.65
CA ALA A 494 -23.06 -4.23 4.67
C ALA A 494 -24.33 -3.35 4.76
N GLU A 495 -24.70 -2.88 5.95
CA GLU A 495 -25.91 -2.06 6.15
C GLU A 495 -25.80 -0.67 5.48
N CYS A 496 -24.60 -0.12 5.36
CA CYS A 496 -24.37 1.16 4.69
C CYS A 496 -24.40 1.05 3.17
N ALA A 497 -24.19 -0.15 2.61
CA ALA A 497 -24.35 -0.40 1.19
C ALA A 497 -25.84 -0.45 0.78
N GLU A 498 -26.73 -0.79 1.72
CA GLU A 498 -28.18 -0.95 1.48
C GLU A 498 -29.00 0.32 1.80
N GLY A 499 -28.49 1.20 2.66
CA GLY A 499 -29.24 2.39 3.13
C GLY A 499 -29.33 3.53 2.12
N GLN A 500 -30.21 3.42 1.12
CA GLN A 500 -30.70 4.58 0.37
C GLN A 500 -32.02 5.16 0.90
N ASP A 501 -32.82 4.40 1.67
CA ASP A 501 -34.20 4.82 1.97
C ASP A 501 -34.59 4.87 3.46
N VAL A 502 -33.66 4.78 4.40
CA VAL A 502 -34.01 4.91 5.84
C VAL A 502 -33.72 6.33 6.32
N ASN A 503 -34.50 7.27 5.82
CA ASN A 503 -34.59 8.60 6.41
C ASN A 503 -36.00 8.74 7.03
N GLN A 504 -36.02 8.95 8.34
CA GLN A 504 -37.16 9.37 9.18
C GLN A 504 -38.14 8.26 9.60
N HIS A 505 -37.95 7.80 10.84
CA HIS A 505 -38.99 7.28 11.74
C HIS A 505 -39.76 6.01 11.35
N ASP A 506 -39.07 4.87 11.18
CA ASP A 506 -39.72 3.57 11.31
C ASP A 506 -38.97 2.68 12.30
N GLU A 507 -39.64 2.30 13.39
CA GLU A 507 -39.13 1.39 14.44
C GLU A 507 -39.23 -0.10 14.04
N HIS A 508 -39.64 -0.39 12.81
CA HIS A 508 -39.77 -1.76 12.32
C HIS A 508 -38.47 -2.26 11.68
N ILE A 509 -37.90 -3.30 12.29
CA ILE A 509 -36.69 -4.00 11.83
C ILE A 509 -37.01 -4.71 10.51
N VAL A 510 -36.57 -4.15 9.38
CA VAL A 510 -36.58 -4.85 8.08
C VAL A 510 -35.56 -5.99 8.13
N GLN A 511 -36.01 -7.22 7.88
CA GLN A 511 -35.14 -8.38 7.84
C GLN A 511 -34.33 -8.41 6.54
N PRO A 512 -33.01 -8.74 6.57
CA PRO A 512 -32.20 -8.80 5.37
C PRO A 512 -32.67 -9.90 4.41
N THR A 513 -32.70 -9.58 3.11
CA THR A 513 -32.78 -10.56 2.03
C THR A 513 -31.54 -11.44 1.96
N GLU A 514 -31.69 -12.64 1.38
CA GLU A 514 -30.72 -13.75 1.33
C GLU A 514 -29.25 -13.35 1.05
N ASP A 515 -28.32 -13.99 1.77
CA ASP A 515 -26.88 -13.66 1.85
C ASP A 515 -26.18 -13.56 0.48
N GLU A 516 -26.59 -14.35 -0.52
CA GLU A 516 -25.98 -14.33 -1.84
C GLU A 516 -26.25 -13.02 -2.60
N ARG A 517 -27.45 -12.45 -2.43
CA ARG A 517 -27.81 -11.15 -3.02
C ARG A 517 -27.08 -9.99 -2.34
N MET A 518 -26.77 -10.13 -1.05
CA MET A 518 -26.02 -9.14 -0.28
C MET A 518 -24.59 -8.98 -0.83
N VAL A 519 -23.90 -10.10 -1.10
CA VAL A 519 -22.53 -10.08 -1.64
C VAL A 519 -22.49 -9.47 -3.05
N GLU A 520 -23.48 -9.78 -3.89
CA GLU A 520 -23.54 -9.24 -5.25
C GLU A 520 -23.85 -7.73 -5.27
N ASN A 521 -24.72 -7.26 -4.40
CA ASN A 521 -25.05 -5.84 -4.28
C ASN A 521 -23.87 -5.01 -3.74
N VAL A 522 -23.12 -5.54 -2.77
CA VAL A 522 -21.90 -4.90 -2.25
C VAL A 522 -20.85 -4.80 -3.35
N ARG A 523 -20.62 -5.87 -4.14
CA ARG A 523 -19.69 -5.83 -5.27
C ARG A 523 -20.06 -4.80 -6.34
N LYS A 524 -21.34 -4.72 -6.72
CA LYS A 524 -21.82 -3.75 -7.72
C LYS A 524 -21.70 -2.29 -7.23
N ARG A 525 -21.84 -2.04 -5.92
CA ARG A 525 -21.83 -0.68 -5.35
C ARG A 525 -20.45 -0.17 -4.94
N ILE A 526 -19.47 -1.05 -4.70
CA ILE A 526 -18.06 -0.64 -4.46
C ILE A 526 -17.44 0.05 -5.68
N GLY A 527 -17.88 -0.29 -6.89
CA GLY A 527 -17.41 0.35 -8.13
C GLY A 527 -18.08 1.68 -8.48
N ALA A 528 -19.12 2.11 -7.76
CA ALA A 528 -19.84 3.34 -8.06
C ALA A 528 -19.15 4.56 -7.41
N PRO A 529 -18.81 5.62 -8.17
CA PRO A 529 -18.06 6.76 -7.65
C PRO A 529 -18.80 7.53 -6.54
N GLU A 530 -20.14 7.48 -6.52
CA GLU A 530 -20.97 8.15 -5.51
C GLU A 530 -20.90 7.48 -4.12
N MET A 531 -20.50 6.20 -4.06
CA MET A 531 -20.52 5.41 -2.82
C MET A 531 -19.16 5.32 -2.11
N GLN A 532 -18.06 5.67 -2.78
CA GLN A 532 -16.71 5.62 -2.19
C GLN A 532 -16.56 6.55 -0.97
N TYR A 533 -17.32 7.65 -0.91
CA TYR A 533 -17.31 8.59 0.22
C TYR A 533 -18.19 8.16 1.40
N ARG A 534 -18.98 7.08 1.27
CA ARG A 534 -19.92 6.61 2.30
C ARG A 534 -19.53 5.28 2.96
N LEU A 535 -18.57 4.57 2.37
CA LEU A 535 -18.10 3.29 2.89
C LEU A 535 -17.10 3.53 4.03
N HIS A 536 -17.52 3.19 5.25
CA HIS A 536 -16.67 3.22 6.44
C HIS A 536 -16.61 1.83 7.09
N THR A 537 -15.64 1.61 7.95
CA THR A 537 -15.49 0.37 8.71
C THR A 537 -16.64 0.17 9.70
N LEU A 538 -16.96 -1.09 10.04
CA LEU A 538 -18.03 -1.43 10.99
C LEU A 538 -17.92 -0.71 12.35
N SER A 539 -16.69 -0.44 12.81
CA SER A 539 -16.42 0.26 14.07
C SER A 539 -16.80 1.75 14.06
N GLN A 540 -16.92 2.35 12.88
CA GLN A 540 -17.28 3.76 12.71
C GLN A 540 -18.76 3.95 12.32
N CYS A 541 -19.51 2.85 12.17
CA CYS A 541 -20.91 2.89 11.78
C CYS A 541 -21.82 3.39 12.91
N LYS A 542 -22.72 4.34 12.58
CA LYS A 542 -23.69 4.90 13.53
C LYS A 542 -25.03 4.15 13.56
N LEU A 543 -25.20 3.11 12.73
CA LEU A 543 -26.45 2.33 12.68
C LEU A 543 -26.58 1.42 13.91
N PRO A 544 -27.80 1.27 14.49
CA PRO A 544 -28.00 0.56 15.75
C PRO A 544 -27.53 -0.90 15.76
N ARG A 545 -27.74 -1.64 14.66
CA ARG A 545 -27.41 -3.07 14.56
C ARG A 545 -25.92 -3.31 14.36
N SER A 546 -25.27 -2.50 13.53
CA SER A 546 -23.80 -2.45 13.42
C SER A 546 -23.13 -2.21 14.78
N ARG A 547 -23.67 -1.33 15.63
CA ARG A 547 -23.18 -1.12 17.01
C ARG A 547 -23.35 -2.35 17.91
N MET A 548 -24.46 -3.08 17.79
CA MET A 548 -24.62 -4.33 18.54
C MET A 548 -23.61 -5.39 18.13
N LEU A 549 -23.28 -5.49 16.84
CA LEU A 549 -22.28 -6.43 16.33
C LEU A 549 -20.86 -6.08 16.80
N VAL A 550 -20.53 -4.78 16.88
CA VAL A 550 -19.25 -4.32 17.45
C VAL A 550 -19.17 -4.68 18.94
N ASN A 551 -20.24 -4.43 19.71
CA ASN A 551 -20.26 -4.75 21.15
C ASN A 551 -20.16 -6.26 21.44
N LYS A 552 -20.74 -7.12 20.58
CA LYS A 552 -20.62 -8.59 20.69
C LYS A 552 -19.21 -9.13 20.41
N ARG A 553 -18.33 -8.35 19.78
CA ARG A 553 -16.93 -8.75 19.54
C ARG A 553 -15.98 -8.42 20.68
N TYR A 554 -16.43 -7.55 21.60
CA TYR A 554 -15.67 -7.17 22.80
C TYR A 554 -16.17 -7.91 24.06
N GLN A 555 -17.05 -8.90 23.89
CA GLN A 555 -17.41 -9.93 24.87
C GLN A 555 -16.80 -11.25 24.39
#